data_AF-A0A9C8GMT3-F1
#
_entry.id   AF-A0A9C8GMT3-F1
#
_cell.length_a   1.000
_cell.length_b   1.000
_cell.length_c   1.000
_cell.angle_alpha   90.00
_cell.angle_beta   90.00
_cell.angle_gamma   90.00
#
_symmetry.space_group_name_H-M   'P 1'
#
loop_
_entity.id
_entity.type
_entity.pdbx_description
1 polymer ?
#
loop_
_entity_poly.entity_id
_entity_poly.type
_entity_poly.pdbx_seq_one_letter_code
_entity_poly.pdbx_strand_id
1 'polypeptide(L)'
;EAITLVQMEHPDIIVLDLMMPGVDGFDVLESVKANKDTRGIPIIVVTAKELTKKERQVLNKGVETLLQKGLFEQQELLADVASALDRLSMNSQRQDTAKDEPENETTPQKIARESK
;
A
#
# COMPACT_ATOMS: atom_id res chain seq x y z
N GLU A 1 6.05 -13.09 15.76
CA GLU A 1 6.95 -13.53 14.68
C GLU A 1 6.66 -12.83 13.35
N ALA A 2 5.46 -12.95 12.78
CA ALA A 2 5.11 -12.33 11.49
C ALA A 2 5.42 -10.81 11.40
N ILE A 3 5.02 -10.03 12.41
CA ILE A 3 5.29 -8.58 12.44
C ILE A 3 6.79 -8.28 12.42
N THR A 4 7.59 -9.05 13.14
CA THR A 4 9.05 -8.92 13.18
C THR A 4 9.65 -9.20 11.81
N LEU A 5 9.20 -10.25 11.12
CA LEU A 5 9.66 -10.56 9.76
C LEU A 5 9.30 -9.46 8.77
N VAL A 6 8.07 -8.92 8.82
CA VAL A 6 7.65 -7.82 7.95
C VAL A 6 8.52 -6.58 8.14
N GLN A 7 8.91 -6.29 9.38
CA GLN A 7 9.77 -5.15 9.71
C GLN A 7 11.24 -5.35 9.33
N MET A 8 11.73 -6.59 9.27
CA MET A 8 13.12 -6.86 8.89
C MET A 8 13.29 -7.04 7.38
N GLU A 9 12.35 -7.75 6.74
CA GLU A 9 12.48 -8.15 5.34
C GLU A 9 11.82 -7.16 4.37
N HIS A 10 10.94 -6.27 4.84
CA HIS A 10 10.21 -5.29 4.03
C HIS A 10 9.63 -5.88 2.73
N PRO A 11 8.72 -6.87 2.84
CA PRO A 11 8.18 -7.54 1.66
C PRO A 11 7.38 -6.57 0.77
N ASP A 12 7.44 -6.79 -0.54
CA ASP A 12 6.67 -6.00 -1.51
C ASP A 12 5.16 -6.22 -1.39
N ILE A 13 4.72 -7.35 -0.85
CA ILE A 13 3.30 -7.68 -0.65
C ILE A 13 3.12 -8.68 0.49
N ILE A 14 1.99 -8.59 1.19
CA ILE A 14 1.61 -9.54 2.24
C ILE A 14 0.30 -10.22 1.85
N VAL A 15 0.30 -11.56 1.90
CA VAL A 15 -0.93 -12.36 1.87
C VAL A 15 -1.24 -12.81 3.30
N LEU A 16 -2.37 -12.38 3.84
CA LEU A 16 -2.69 -12.50 5.26
C LEU A 16 -3.94 -13.36 5.49
N ASP A 17 -3.83 -14.36 6.35
CA ASP A 17 -5.01 -15.03 6.92
C ASP A 17 -5.42 -14.37 8.24
N LEU A 18 -6.73 -14.30 8.48
CA LEU A 18 -7.31 -13.81 9.74
C LEU A 18 -7.62 -14.94 10.73
N MET A 19 -7.65 -16.19 10.28
CA MET A 19 -7.88 -17.35 11.15
C MET A 19 -6.57 -18.10 11.42
N MET A 20 -5.75 -17.56 12.32
CA MET A 20 -4.50 -18.21 12.73
C MET A 20 -4.54 -18.57 14.23
N PRO A 21 -4.01 -19.74 14.63
CA PRO A 21 -3.82 -20.05 16.04
C PRO A 21 -2.73 -19.17 16.65
N GLY A 22 -3.03 -18.54 17.79
CA GLY A 22 -2.06 -17.80 18.61
C GLY A 22 -1.85 -16.32 18.25
N VAL A 23 -2.13 -15.90 17.00
CA VAL A 23 -2.04 -14.50 16.57
C VAL A 23 -3.29 -14.12 15.81
N ASP A 24 -3.95 -13.03 16.19
CA ASP A 24 -5.07 -12.49 15.41
C ASP A 24 -4.52 -11.77 14.17
N GLY A 25 -4.99 -12.16 12.97
CA GLY A 25 -4.59 -11.50 11.74
C GLY A 25 -5.02 -10.03 11.68
N PHE A 26 -6.05 -9.62 12.43
CA PHE A 26 -6.39 -8.20 12.57
C PHE A 26 -5.29 -7.41 13.27
N ASP A 27 -4.66 -7.98 14.31
CA ASP A 27 -3.56 -7.32 15.03
C ASP A 27 -2.32 -7.16 14.12
N VAL A 28 -2.07 -8.14 13.24
CA VAL A 28 -1.00 -8.06 12.23
C VAL A 28 -1.30 -6.92 11.25
N LEU A 29 -2.52 -6.87 10.72
CA LEU A 29 -2.96 -5.81 9.82
C LEU A 29 -2.79 -4.42 10.46
N GLU A 30 -3.27 -4.26 11.71
CA GLU A 30 -3.17 -3.01 12.44
C GLU A 30 -1.70 -2.62 12.67
N SER A 31 -0.86 -3.56 13.12
CA SER A 31 0.56 -3.32 13.37
C SER A 31 1.31 -2.90 12.12
N VAL A 32 1.03 -3.53 10.98
CA VAL A 32 1.65 -3.18 9.69
C VAL A 32 1.17 -1.80 9.23
N LYS A 33 -0.12 -1.49 9.35
CA LYS A 33 -0.66 -0.21 8.89
C LYS A 33 -0.32 0.97 9.82
N ALA A 34 -0.03 0.71 11.09
CA ALA A 34 0.38 1.73 12.06
C ALA A 34 1.84 2.17 11.89
N ASN A 35 2.72 1.30 11.39
CA ASN A 35 4.15 1.62 11.23
C ASN A 35 4.41 2.34 9.89
N LYS A 36 5.13 3.47 9.94
CA LYS A 36 5.44 4.28 8.75
C LYS A 36 6.23 3.55 7.69
N ASP A 37 7.08 2.61 8.09
CA ASP A 37 8.00 1.89 7.21
C ASP A 37 7.33 0.69 6.53
N THR A 38 6.19 0.22 7.05
CA THR A 38 5.49 -0.96 6.53
C THR A 38 4.05 -0.68 6.08
N ARG A 39 3.46 0.48 6.44
CA ARG A 39 2.07 0.84 6.06
C ARG A 39 1.83 0.90 4.56
N GLY A 40 2.87 1.18 3.79
CA GLY A 40 2.83 1.24 2.32
C GLY A 40 2.75 -0.12 1.66
N ILE A 41 3.04 -1.20 2.39
CA ILE A 41 2.99 -2.56 1.86
C ILE A 41 1.53 -2.93 1.58
N PRO A 42 1.18 -3.35 0.34
CA PRO A 42 -0.14 -3.85 0.00
C PRO A 42 -0.41 -5.17 0.73
N ILE A 43 -1.63 -5.32 1.23
CA ILE A 43 -2.05 -6.51 1.97
C ILE A 43 -3.27 -7.09 1.27
N ILE A 44 -3.18 -8.34 0.85
CA ILE A 44 -4.31 -9.14 0.36
C ILE A 44 -4.73 -10.06 1.49
N VAL A 45 -5.97 -9.95 1.94
CA VAL A 45 -6.51 -10.84 2.95
C VAL A 45 -7.15 -12.04 2.29
N VAL A 46 -6.73 -13.23 2.69
CA VAL A 46 -7.28 -14.51 2.24
C VAL A 46 -7.74 -15.27 3.47
N THR A 47 -9.04 -15.33 3.74
CA THR A 47 -9.54 -15.94 4.97
C THR A 47 -10.78 -16.80 4.77
N ALA A 48 -10.96 -17.80 5.62
CA ALA A 48 -12.20 -18.58 5.73
C ALA A 48 -13.18 -17.99 6.76
N LYS A 49 -12.80 -16.89 7.44
CA LYS A 49 -13.64 -16.24 8.45
C LYS A 49 -14.87 -15.62 7.81
N GLU A 50 -16.04 -15.94 8.36
CA GLU A 50 -17.25 -15.18 8.11
C GLU A 50 -17.13 -13.80 8.78
N LEU A 51 -17.04 -12.75 7.96
CA LEU A 51 -16.80 -11.39 8.42
C LEU A 51 -18.10 -10.68 8.71
N THR A 52 -18.18 -10.07 9.89
CA THR A 52 -19.24 -9.12 10.21
C THR A 52 -19.16 -7.89 9.30
N LYS A 53 -20.28 -7.18 9.15
CA LYS A 53 -20.32 -5.92 8.40
C LYS A 53 -19.27 -4.92 8.89
N LYS A 54 -19.04 -4.86 10.20
CA LYS A 54 -18.05 -3.96 10.82
C LYS A 54 -16.62 -4.38 10.45
N GLU A 55 -16.28 -5.66 10.57
CA GLU A 55 -14.94 -6.16 10.19
C GLU A 55 -14.65 -5.90 8.70
N ARG A 56 -15.62 -6.19 7.82
CA ARG A 56 -15.47 -5.90 6.38
C ARG A 56 -15.25 -4.41 6.11
N GLN A 57 -15.95 -3.52 6.82
CA GLN A 57 -15.75 -2.07 6.70
C GLN A 57 -14.36 -1.61 7.14
N VAL A 58 -13.78 -2.25 8.16
CA VAL A 58 -12.41 -1.96 8.60
C VAL A 58 -11.42 -2.44 7.54
N LEU A 59 -11.58 -3.68 7.06
CA LEU A 59 -10.69 -4.28 6.06
C LEU A 59 -10.67 -3.47 4.76
N ASN A 60 -11.83 -3.06 4.24
CA ASN A 60 -11.94 -2.27 3.00
C ASN A 60 -11.14 -0.96 2.99
N LYS A 61 -10.68 -0.46 4.14
CA LYS A 61 -9.84 0.76 4.23
C LYS A 61 -8.35 0.47 4.31
N GLY A 62 -7.96 -0.75 4.68
CA GLY A 62 -6.58 -1.10 5.02
C GLY A 62 -5.98 -2.20 4.16
N VAL A 63 -6.78 -2.88 3.34
CA VAL A 63 -6.35 -3.99 2.49
C VAL A 63 -6.60 -3.66 1.03
N GLU A 64 -5.80 -4.28 0.17
CA GLU A 64 -5.92 -4.16 -1.28
C GLU A 64 -7.11 -4.96 -1.80
N THR A 65 -7.15 -6.24 -1.42
CA THR A 65 -8.22 -7.18 -1.79
C THR A 65 -8.55 -8.08 -0.61
N LEU A 66 -9.80 -8.51 -0.53
CA LEU A 66 -10.30 -9.48 0.45
C LEU A 66 -10.93 -10.66 -0.30
N LEU A 67 -10.27 -11.81 -0.22
CA LEU A 67 -10.69 -13.07 -0.84
C LEU A 67 -11.15 -14.07 0.22
N GLN A 68 -12.25 -14.78 -0.08
CA GLN A 68 -12.77 -15.81 0.80
C GLN A 68 -12.22 -17.18 0.41
N LYS A 69 -11.47 -17.83 1.31
CA LYS A 69 -10.87 -19.15 1.07
C LYS A 69 -11.92 -20.15 0.57
N GLY A 70 -11.60 -20.78 -0.55
CA GLY A 70 -12.47 -21.76 -1.21
C GLY A 70 -13.53 -21.16 -2.14
N LEU A 71 -13.61 -19.83 -2.27
CA LEU A 71 -14.54 -19.14 -3.17
C LEU A 71 -13.87 -18.34 -4.30
N PHE A 72 -12.54 -18.27 -4.33
CA PHE A 72 -11.78 -17.62 -5.38
C PHE A 72 -10.97 -18.63 -6.19
N GLU A 73 -10.73 -18.31 -7.46
CA GLU A 73 -9.88 -19.12 -8.34
C GLU A 73 -8.42 -18.69 -8.23
N GLN A 74 -7.48 -19.61 -8.51
CA GLN A 74 -6.05 -19.29 -8.38
C GLN A 74 -5.62 -18.09 -9.24
N GLN A 75 -6.23 -17.93 -10.41
CA GLN A 75 -5.94 -16.82 -11.32
C GLN A 75 -6.39 -15.47 -10.75
N GLU A 76 -7.43 -15.44 -9.91
CA GLU A 76 -7.91 -14.21 -9.26
C GLU A 76 -6.87 -13.67 -8.28
N LEU A 77 -6.37 -14.52 -7.37
CA LEU A 77 -5.30 -14.14 -6.45
C LEU A 77 -4.03 -13.70 -7.19
N LEU A 78 -3.64 -14.43 -8.25
CA LEU A 78 -2.47 -14.05 -9.05
C LEU A 78 -2.66 -12.69 -9.72
N ALA A 79 -3.85 -12.40 -10.24
CA ALA A 79 -4.17 -11.11 -10.84
C ALA A 79 -4.13 -9.97 -9.81
N ASP A 80 -4.64 -10.20 -8.60
CA ASP A 80 -4.58 -9.23 -7.50
C ASP A 80 -3.14 -8.92 -7.10
N VAL A 81 -2.31 -9.96 -6.93
CA VAL A 81 -0.89 -9.82 -6.59
C VAL A 81 -0.15 -9.05 -7.68
N ALA A 82 -0.30 -9.46 -8.94
CA ALA A 82 0.34 -8.79 -10.08
C ALA A 82 -0.05 -7.32 -10.15
N SER A 83 -1.35 -7.02 -10.03
CA SER A 83 -1.85 -5.65 -10.04
C SER A 83 -1.30 -4.80 -8.89
N ALA A 84 -1.16 -5.38 -7.70
CA ALA A 84 -0.58 -4.68 -6.54
C ALA A 84 0.90 -4.36 -6.73
N LEU A 85 1.69 -5.32 -7.25
CA LEU A 85 3.11 -5.12 -7.52
C LEU A 85 3.34 -4.11 -8.66
N ASP A 86 2.52 -4.15 -9.72
CA ASP A 86 2.60 -3.19 -10.82
C ASP A 86 2.40 -1.74 -10.31
N ARG A 87 1.43 -1.53 -9.41
CA ARG A 87 1.20 -0.20 -8.79
C ARG A 87 2.41 0.29 -7.99
N LEU A 88 3.10 -0.60 -7.28
CA LEU A 88 4.32 -0.23 -6.56
C LEU A 88 5.44 0.19 -7.52
N SER A 89 5.64 -0.58 -8.60
CA SER A 89 6.64 -0.24 -9.62
C SER A 89 6.37 1.13 -10.27
N MET A 90 5.10 1.45 -10.54
CA MET A 90 4.69 2.73 -11.11
C MET A 90 4.84 3.90 -10.14
N ASN A 91 4.58 3.69 -8.85
CA ASN A 91 4.73 4.73 -7.84
C ASN A 91 6.20 5.13 -7.64
N SER A 92 7.13 4.17 -7.74
CA SER A 92 8.57 4.44 -7.69
C SER A 92 9.04 5.29 -8.87
N GLN A 93 8.57 5.03 -10.09
CA GLN A 93 8.94 5.81 -11.28
C GLN A 93 8.44 7.27 -11.25
N ARG A 94 7.30 7.54 -10.61
CA ARG A 94 6.81 8.92 -10.47
C ARG A 94 7.64 9.75 -9.49
N GLN A 95 8.29 9.12 -8.50
CA GLN A 95 9.11 9.84 -7.52
C GLN A 95 10.50 10.22 -8.04
N ASP A 96 11.05 9.51 -9.02
CA ASP A 96 12.37 9.82 -9.59
C ASP A 96 12.34 11.02 -10.55
N THR A 97 11.21 11.29 -11.21
CA THR A 97 11.09 12.43 -12.14
C THR A 97 10.97 13.81 -11.47
N ALA A 98 10.83 13.87 -10.14
CA ALA A 98 10.66 15.12 -9.39
C ALA A 98 11.97 15.65 -8.77
N LYS A 99 13.13 15.07 -9.08
CA LYS A 99 14.44 15.49 -8.53
C LYS A 99 15.36 16.26 -9.49
N ASP A 100 14.97 16.44 -10.75
CA ASP A 100 15.70 17.24 -11.75
C ASP A 100 14.93 18.52 -12.11
N GLU A 101 14.63 19.39 -11.14
CA GLU A 101 14.47 20.81 -11.48
C GLU A 101 15.85 21.47 -11.46
N PRO A 102 16.37 21.97 -12.59
CA PRO A 102 17.52 22.84 -12.54
C PRO A 102 17.07 24.16 -11.93
N GLU A 103 17.59 24.48 -10.75
CA GLU A 103 17.72 25.86 -10.30
C GLU A 103 18.52 26.62 -11.36
N ASN A 104 17.83 27.24 -12.32
CA ASN A 104 18.47 28.24 -13.17
C ASN A 104 17.70 29.55 -13.11
N GLU A 105 18.42 30.50 -12.53
CA GLU A 105 18.22 31.93 -12.55
C GLU A 105 17.47 32.43 -13.79
N THR A 106 16.42 33.22 -13.57
CA THR A 106 16.17 34.37 -14.46
C THR A 106 15.47 35.48 -13.70
N THR A 107 16.27 36.35 -13.07
CA THR A 107 15.91 37.77 -13.02
C THR A 107 16.17 38.34 -14.42
N PRO A 108 15.22 39.08 -15.02
CA PRO A 108 15.55 40.46 -15.32
C PRO A 108 14.39 41.44 -15.09
N GLN A 109 14.78 42.58 -14.51
CA GLN A 109 14.11 43.88 -14.50
C GLN A 109 13.23 44.17 -15.74
N LYS A 110 12.04 44.73 -15.49
CA LYS A 110 11.44 45.73 -16.37
C LYS A 110 10.58 46.70 -15.57
N ILE A 111 11.23 47.71 -14.98
CA ILE A 111 10.57 48.93 -14.52
C ILE A 111 10.46 49.82 -15.75
N ALA A 112 9.27 49.89 -16.33
CA ALA A 112 8.92 50.90 -17.33
C ALA A 112 7.43 51.20 -17.17
N ARG A 113 7.10 52.21 -16.36
CA ARG A 113 5.83 52.92 -16.41
C ARG A 113 6.11 54.40 -16.18
N GLU A 114 6.39 55.09 -17.28
CA GLU A 114 6.05 56.50 -17.45
C GLU A 114 4.68 56.60 -18.10
N SER A 115 3.98 57.72 -17.83
CA SER A 115 2.67 58.17 -18.33
C SER A 115 1.51 57.95 -17.36
N LYS A 116 1.35 58.82 -16.35
CA LYS A 116 0.62 60.09 -16.52
C LYS A 116 0.86 61.03 -15.34
#